data_AF-S3ZWW2-F1
#
_entry.id   AF-S3ZWW2-F1
#
_cell.length_a   1.000
_cell.length_b   1.000
_cell.length_c   1.000
_cell.angle_alpha   90.00
_cell.angle_beta   90.00
_cell.angle_gamma   90.00
#
_symmetry.space_group_name_H-M   'P 1'
#
loop_
_entity.id
_entity.type
_entity.pdbx_description
1 polymer ?
#
loop_
_entity_poly.entity_id
_entity_poly.type
_entity_poly.pdbx_seq_one_letter_code
_entity_poly.pdbx_strand_id
1 'polypeptide(L)'
;MSAYIDLFRQARQRIDVLVYAAVFLHEAYPRLAELLADQAAEGCEVRILLGDADSLNVQQRGREERFGHGIESRCRLALMHFRPLVGTPGVRLRTHGTTLYNSLYRGDDQMFVNCHVWGVNAYGAPVWHLRRCEEGGMFDTYTDSFDAVWGSSQPVEE
;
A
#
# COMPACT_ATOMS: atom_id res chain seq x y z
N MET A 1 -13.33 2.42 14.49
CA MET A 1 -12.05 2.64 13.79
C MET A 1 -12.22 2.09 12.37
N SER A 2 -11.51 2.60 11.36
CA SER A 2 -11.61 2.06 10.00
C SER A 2 -11.03 0.63 9.96
N ALA A 3 -11.65 -0.27 9.18
CA ALA A 3 -11.20 -1.67 9.07
C ALA A 3 -9.71 -1.81 8.69
N TYR A 4 -9.18 -0.89 7.88
CA TYR A 4 -7.76 -0.85 7.51
C TYR A 4 -6.84 -0.58 8.71
N ILE A 5 -7.26 0.30 9.61
CA ILE A 5 -6.49 0.64 10.80
C ILE A 5 -6.51 -0.51 11.80
N ASP A 6 -7.66 -1.20 11.91
CA ASP A 6 -7.76 -2.38 12.75
C ASP A 6 -6.92 -3.55 12.20
N LEU A 7 -6.86 -3.73 10.87
CA LEU A 7 -5.96 -4.65 10.19
C LEU A 7 -4.49 -4.38 10.59
N PHE A 8 -4.03 -3.14 10.47
CA PHE A 8 -2.64 -2.80 10.80
C PHE A 8 -2.35 -2.88 12.29
N ARG A 9 -3.27 -2.45 13.16
CA ARG A 9 -3.08 -2.50 14.62
C ARG A 9 -3.04 -3.92 15.18
N GLN A 10 -3.70 -4.86 14.53
CA GLN A 10 -3.73 -6.27 14.96
C GLN A 10 -2.54 -7.07 14.45
N ALA A 11 -1.86 -6.61 13.38
CA ALA A 11 -0.70 -7.29 12.84
C ALA A 11 0.43 -7.41 13.87
N ARG A 12 1.18 -8.52 13.87
CA ARG A 12 2.30 -8.77 14.79
C ARG A 12 3.57 -9.21 14.07
N GLN A 13 3.45 -9.77 12.88
CA GLN A 13 4.57 -10.34 12.14
C GLN A 13 4.88 -9.51 10.89
N ARG A 14 3.85 -9.14 10.12
CA ARG A 14 4.07 -8.45 8.84
C ARG A 14 2.93 -7.50 8.47
N ILE A 15 3.30 -6.33 7.98
CA ILE A 15 2.43 -5.38 7.30
C ILE A 15 3.01 -5.12 5.91
N ASP A 16 2.20 -5.38 4.88
CA ASP A 16 2.56 -5.08 3.48
C ASP A 16 1.53 -4.11 2.89
N VAL A 17 1.99 -3.03 2.27
CA VAL A 17 1.14 -2.04 1.59
C VAL A 17 1.64 -1.84 0.16
N LEU A 18 0.81 -2.15 -0.84
CA LEU A 18 1.10 -1.91 -2.25
C LEU A 18 0.00 -1.06 -2.86
N VAL A 19 0.33 0.18 -3.18
CA VAL A 19 -0.64 1.20 -3.58
C VAL A 19 0.01 2.19 -4.53
N TYR A 20 -0.78 2.89 -5.34
CA TYR A 20 -0.26 4.12 -5.96
C TYR A 20 -0.10 5.24 -4.92
N ALA A 21 -1.11 5.49 -4.09
CA ALA A 21 -1.08 6.61 -3.15
C ALA A 21 -1.79 6.37 -1.81
N ALA A 22 -2.98 5.74 -1.79
CA ALA A 22 -3.76 5.46 -0.58
C ALA A 22 -3.95 6.65 0.40
N VAL A 23 -4.06 7.88 -0.13
CA VAL A 23 -4.20 9.12 0.67
C VAL A 23 -5.35 9.04 1.68
N PHE A 24 -6.43 8.32 1.36
CA PHE A 24 -7.57 8.13 2.26
C PHE A 24 -7.18 7.53 3.62
N LEU A 25 -6.11 6.74 3.71
CA LEU A 25 -5.65 6.19 4.99
C LEU A 25 -5.12 7.29 5.91
N HIS A 26 -4.40 8.27 5.37
CA HIS A 26 -3.89 9.40 6.15
C HIS A 26 -5.01 10.38 6.52
N GLU A 27 -5.99 10.57 5.65
CA GLU A 27 -7.18 11.38 5.95
C GLU A 27 -8.03 10.74 7.04
N ALA A 28 -8.25 9.42 6.95
CA ALA A 28 -9.02 8.67 7.95
C ALA A 28 -8.26 8.51 9.27
N TYR A 29 -6.94 8.47 9.23
CA TYR A 29 -6.09 8.29 10.40
C TYR A 29 -4.75 9.05 10.27
N PRO A 30 -4.70 10.31 10.71
CA PRO A 30 -3.50 11.15 10.59
C PRO A 30 -2.25 10.57 11.27
N ARG A 31 -2.43 9.71 12.29
CA ARG A 31 -1.36 9.04 13.04
C ARG A 31 -0.92 7.70 12.41
N LEU A 32 -1.22 7.47 11.13
CA LEU A 32 -0.88 6.21 10.47
C LEU A 32 0.62 5.90 10.49
N ALA A 33 1.48 6.90 10.24
CA ALA A 33 2.91 6.70 10.28
C ALA A 33 3.37 6.27 11.69
N GLU A 34 2.89 6.94 12.74
CA GLU A 34 3.18 6.55 14.12
C GLU A 34 2.74 5.11 14.41
N LEU A 35 1.52 4.72 14.00
CA LEU A 35 1.04 3.35 14.17
C LEU A 35 1.95 2.32 13.51
N LEU A 36 2.43 2.59 12.30
CA LEU A 36 3.31 1.67 11.58
C LEU A 36 4.70 1.60 12.22
N ALA A 37 5.22 2.73 12.71
CA ALA A 37 6.47 2.78 13.45
C ALA A 37 6.38 2.02 14.78
N ASP A 38 5.28 2.18 15.52
CA ASP A 38 5.02 1.46 16.77
C ASP A 38 4.98 -0.04 16.52
N GLN A 39 4.28 -0.50 15.47
CA GLN A 39 4.24 -1.91 15.10
C GLN A 39 5.63 -2.46 14.74
N ALA A 40 6.42 -1.67 14.01
CA ALA A 40 7.79 -2.05 13.69
C ALA A 40 8.69 -2.13 14.94
N ALA A 41 8.51 -1.22 15.90
CA ALA A 41 9.22 -1.25 17.18
C ALA A 41 8.85 -2.48 18.03
N GLU A 42 7.63 -3.01 17.89
CA GLU A 42 7.20 -4.27 18.50
C GLU A 42 7.69 -5.53 17.73
N GLY A 43 8.43 -5.36 16.63
CA GLY A 43 9.05 -6.45 15.87
C GLY A 43 8.30 -6.85 14.59
N CYS A 44 7.24 -6.14 14.21
CA CYS A 44 6.53 -6.37 12.96
C CYS A 44 7.35 -5.87 11.75
N GLU A 45 7.47 -6.66 10.69
CA GLU A 45 8.09 -6.17 9.45
C GLU A 45 7.10 -5.32 8.65
N VAL A 46 7.44 -4.06 8.36
CA VAL A 46 6.57 -3.15 7.60
C VAL A 46 7.19 -2.85 6.24
N ARG A 47 6.48 -3.19 5.16
CA ARG A 47 6.91 -2.99 3.77
C ARG A 47 5.88 -2.15 3.03
N ILE A 48 6.32 -1.01 2.49
CA ILE A 48 5.43 -0.03 1.84
C ILE A 48 5.94 0.23 0.42
N LEU A 49 5.07 0.04 -0.56
CA LEU A 49 5.26 0.30 -1.98
C LEU A 49 4.29 1.38 -2.42
N LEU A 50 4.83 2.53 -2.84
CA LEU A 50 4.07 3.66 -3.37
C LEU A 50 4.30 3.83 -4.87
N GLY A 51 3.31 4.35 -5.59
CA GLY A 51 3.45 4.67 -7.00
C GLY A 51 4.51 5.75 -7.23
N ASP A 52 5.41 5.51 -8.19
CA ASP A 52 6.31 6.53 -8.70
C ASP A 52 5.54 7.52 -9.60
N ALA A 53 5.44 8.78 -9.17
CA ALA A 53 4.69 9.81 -9.88
C ALA A 53 5.25 10.13 -11.28
N ASP A 54 6.52 9.79 -11.54
CA ASP A 54 7.17 10.06 -12.82
C ASP A 54 7.14 8.84 -13.75
N SER A 55 6.62 7.69 -13.28
CA SER A 55 6.41 6.49 -14.11
C SER A 55 5.29 6.68 -15.13
N LEU A 56 5.55 6.23 -16.37
CA LEU A 56 4.57 6.22 -17.46
C LEU A 56 3.30 5.44 -17.11
N ASN A 57 3.42 4.32 -16.38
CA ASN A 57 2.27 3.49 -16.02
C ASN A 57 1.39 4.18 -14.96
N VAL A 58 2.01 4.89 -14.02
CA VAL A 58 1.30 5.66 -13.00
C VAL A 58 0.57 6.83 -13.65
N GLN A 59 1.25 7.59 -14.52
CA GLN A 59 0.63 8.68 -15.30
C GLN A 59 -0.52 8.17 -16.17
N GLN A 60 -0.37 7.00 -16.79
CA GLN A 60 -1.42 6.38 -17.58
C GLN A 60 -2.65 6.07 -16.71
N ARG A 61 -2.48 5.50 -15.51
CA ARG A 61 -3.58 5.28 -14.56
C ARG A 61 -4.30 6.59 -14.20
N GLY A 62 -3.56 7.68 -14.00
CA GLY A 62 -4.12 9.00 -13.70
C GLY A 62 -5.06 9.52 -14.79
N ARG A 63 -4.71 9.25 -16.06
CA ARG A 63 -5.56 9.60 -17.22
C ARG A 63 -6.84 8.75 -17.27
N GLU A 64 -6.78 7.50 -16.81
CA GLU A 64 -7.90 6.55 -16.87
C GLU A 64 -8.97 6.81 -15.81
N GLU A 65 -8.60 7.18 -14.58
CA GLU A 65 -9.54 7.37 -13.47
C GLU A 65 -10.33 8.69 -13.54
N ARG A 66 -9.88 9.66 -14.35
CA ARG A 66 -10.53 10.97 -14.57
C ARG A 66 -10.97 11.69 -13.29
N PHE A 67 -10.17 11.62 -12.21
CA PHE A 67 -10.54 12.12 -10.89
C PHE A 67 -9.50 13.09 -10.29
N GLY A 68 -9.96 14.29 -9.87
CA GLY A 68 -9.19 15.22 -9.04
C GLY A 68 -7.92 15.80 -9.70
N HIS A 69 -6.90 16.06 -8.87
CA HIS A 69 -5.60 16.67 -9.26
C HIS A 69 -4.58 15.67 -9.85
N GLY A 70 -5.04 14.50 -10.33
CA GLY A 70 -4.20 13.43 -10.88
C GLY A 70 -3.64 12.48 -9.81
N ILE A 71 -3.36 11.24 -10.20
CA ILE A 71 -2.74 10.23 -9.33
C ILE A 71 -1.31 10.62 -8.96
N GLU A 72 -0.60 11.35 -9.83
CA GLU A 72 0.78 11.77 -9.67
C GLU A 72 0.93 12.69 -8.45
N SER A 73 0.06 13.69 -8.32
CA SER A 73 0.01 14.59 -7.17
C SER A 73 -0.26 13.82 -5.88
N ARG A 74 -1.13 12.81 -5.95
CA ARG A 74 -1.46 11.96 -4.79
C ARG A 74 -0.33 11.00 -4.42
N CYS A 75 0.42 10.47 -5.39
CA CYS A 75 1.64 9.69 -5.14
C CYS A 75 2.69 10.53 -4.41
N ARG A 76 2.93 11.78 -4.86
CA ARG A 76 3.85 12.71 -4.17
C ARG A 76 3.38 13.03 -2.75
N LEU A 77 2.08 13.27 -2.57
CA LEU A 77 1.49 13.53 -1.24
C LEU A 77 1.62 12.32 -0.30
N ALA A 78 1.31 11.11 -0.80
CA ALA A 78 1.48 9.88 -0.05
C ALA A 78 2.93 9.68 0.38
N LEU A 79 3.88 9.89 -0.54
CA LEU A 79 5.30 9.81 -0.25
C LEU A 79 5.69 10.80 0.87
N MET A 80 5.21 12.04 0.84
CA MET A 80 5.45 13.00 1.92
C MET A 80 4.92 12.51 3.28
N HIS A 81 3.75 11.87 3.32
CA HIS A 81 3.19 11.34 4.57
C HIS A 81 3.94 10.12 5.12
N PHE A 82 4.47 9.26 4.24
CA PHE A 82 5.25 8.08 4.65
C PHE A 82 6.74 8.36 4.85
N ARG A 83 7.27 9.46 4.33
CA ARG A 83 8.70 9.82 4.44
C ARG A 83 9.25 9.83 5.87
N PRO A 84 8.51 10.23 6.93
CA PRO A 84 8.99 10.11 8.31
C PRO A 84 9.35 8.70 8.76
N LEU A 85 8.91 7.65 8.05
CA LEU A 85 9.26 6.26 8.33
C LEU A 85 10.62 5.84 7.74
N VAL A 86 11.19 6.63 6.83
CA VAL A 86 12.53 6.35 6.30
C VAL A 86 13.53 6.33 7.45
N GLY A 87 14.39 5.32 7.49
CA GLY A 87 15.35 5.10 8.57
C GLY A 87 14.78 4.43 9.84
N THR A 88 13.45 4.24 9.94
CA THR A 88 12.85 3.51 11.08
C THR A 88 13.19 2.02 10.99
N PRO A 89 13.84 1.42 12.02
CA PRO A 89 14.13 -0.02 12.03
C PRO A 89 12.86 -0.85 11.85
N GLY A 90 12.92 -1.87 10.98
CA GLY A 90 11.77 -2.72 10.66
C GLY A 90 10.82 -2.15 9.59
N VAL A 91 10.99 -0.89 9.18
CA VAL A 91 10.20 -0.29 8.08
C VAL A 91 11.04 -0.17 6.82
N ARG A 92 10.45 -0.54 5.68
CA ARG A 92 11.05 -0.35 4.36
C ARG A 92 10.06 0.33 3.42
N LEU A 93 10.42 1.51 2.96
CA LEU A 93 9.64 2.33 2.02
C LEU A 93 10.29 2.32 0.63
N ARG A 94 9.50 2.04 -0.40
CA ARG A 94 9.95 1.93 -1.79
C ARG A 94 8.93 2.56 -2.74
N THR A 95 9.38 2.98 -3.91
CA THR A 95 8.52 3.43 -5.02
C THR A 95 8.54 2.43 -6.17
N HIS A 96 7.42 2.31 -6.90
CA HIS A 96 7.30 1.38 -8.03
C HIS A 96 6.61 2.03 -9.23
N GLY A 97 7.04 1.62 -10.42
CA GLY A 97 6.43 2.00 -11.69
C GLY A 97 5.47 0.96 -12.25
N THR A 98 5.16 -0.12 -11.53
CA THR A 98 4.36 -1.25 -12.03
C THR A 98 2.89 -0.89 -12.25
N THR A 99 2.29 -1.42 -13.32
CA THR A 99 0.84 -1.39 -13.54
C THR A 99 0.12 -2.28 -12.53
N LEU A 100 -0.80 -1.70 -11.77
CA LEU A 100 -1.59 -2.40 -10.76
C LEU A 100 -3.02 -2.68 -11.21
N TYR A 101 -3.45 -3.93 -11.07
CA TYR A 101 -4.85 -4.36 -11.19
C TYR A 101 -5.61 -4.29 -9.87
N ASN A 102 -4.89 -4.19 -8.76
CA ASN A 102 -5.40 -4.03 -7.41
C ASN A 102 -4.36 -3.35 -6.53
N SER A 103 -4.82 -2.77 -5.43
CA SER A 103 -3.97 -2.37 -4.31
C SER A 103 -4.08 -3.42 -3.20
N LEU A 104 -2.99 -3.66 -2.49
CA LEU A 104 -2.92 -4.67 -1.43
C LEU A 104 -2.61 -4.02 -0.09
N TYR A 105 -3.32 -4.45 0.95
CA TYR A 105 -3.07 -4.09 2.34
C TYR A 105 -3.10 -5.37 3.16
N ARG A 106 -1.98 -5.73 3.78
CA ARG A 106 -1.83 -6.97 4.54
C ARG A 106 -1.56 -6.65 6.00
N GLY A 107 -2.17 -7.44 6.88
CA GLY A 107 -1.75 -7.62 8.26
C GLY A 107 -1.69 -9.11 8.54
N ASP A 108 -0.49 -9.65 8.73
CA ASP A 108 -0.22 -11.07 8.97
C ASP A 108 -0.86 -12.02 7.95
N ASP A 109 -1.94 -12.69 8.33
CA ASP A 109 -2.70 -13.68 7.55
C ASP A 109 -4.01 -13.11 6.97
N GLN A 110 -4.27 -11.82 7.18
CA GLN A 110 -5.40 -11.08 6.64
C GLN A 110 -4.92 -10.10 5.55
N MET A 111 -5.72 -9.94 4.49
CA MET A 111 -5.41 -9.03 3.40
C MET A 111 -6.67 -8.39 2.83
N PHE A 112 -6.62 -7.07 2.64
CA PHE A 112 -7.57 -6.35 1.80
C PHE A 112 -7.00 -6.19 0.39
N VAL A 113 -7.75 -6.68 -0.59
CA VAL A 113 -7.46 -6.55 -2.02
C VAL A 113 -8.45 -5.53 -2.58
N ASN A 114 -7.99 -4.33 -2.88
CA ASN A 114 -8.80 -3.29 -3.48
C ASN A 114 -8.70 -3.38 -5.01
N CYS A 115 -9.71 -3.99 -5.64
CA CYS A 115 -9.71 -4.30 -7.06
C CYS A 115 -9.94 -3.04 -7.90
N HIS A 116 -8.97 -2.67 -8.74
CA HIS A 116 -9.07 -1.45 -9.54
C HIS A 116 -10.13 -1.61 -10.62
N VAL A 117 -11.13 -0.72 -10.61
CA VAL A 117 -12.15 -0.64 -11.65
C VAL A 117 -11.82 0.52 -12.59
N TRP A 118 -11.95 0.29 -13.89
CA TRP A 118 -11.69 1.30 -14.92
C TRP A 118 -12.63 2.50 -14.74
N GLY A 119 -12.08 3.73 -14.75
CA GLY A 119 -12.86 4.97 -14.59
C GLY A 119 -13.39 5.21 -13.16
N VAL A 120 -13.03 4.37 -12.19
CA VAL A 120 -13.44 4.51 -10.78
C VAL A 120 -12.20 4.81 -9.94
N ASN A 121 -12.31 5.79 -9.06
CA ASN A 121 -11.24 6.10 -8.10
C ASN A 121 -11.10 4.95 -7.07
N ALA A 122 -9.94 4.85 -6.41
CA ALA A 122 -9.68 3.75 -5.48
C ALA A 122 -10.71 3.67 -4.32
N TYR A 123 -11.23 4.80 -3.86
CA TYR A 123 -12.20 4.87 -2.77
C TYR A 123 -13.55 4.23 -3.13
N GLY A 124 -14.01 4.38 -4.37
CA GLY A 124 -15.26 3.79 -4.86
C GLY A 124 -15.11 2.36 -5.38
N ALA A 125 -13.91 1.80 -5.37
CA ALA A 125 -13.63 0.48 -5.91
C ALA A 125 -13.90 -0.64 -4.88
N PRO A 126 -14.35 -1.83 -5.32
CA PRO A 126 -14.64 -2.93 -4.41
C PRO A 126 -13.38 -3.40 -3.68
N VAL A 127 -13.59 -3.92 -2.47
CA VAL A 127 -12.53 -4.45 -1.62
C VAL A 127 -12.90 -5.86 -1.21
N TRP A 128 -12.00 -6.81 -1.42
CA TRP A 128 -12.15 -8.17 -0.91
C TRP A 128 -11.30 -8.33 0.34
N HIS A 129 -11.87 -8.98 1.36
CA HIS A 129 -11.12 -9.40 2.53
C HIS A 129 -10.78 -10.88 2.40
N LEU A 130 -9.48 -11.16 2.30
CA LEU A 130 -8.94 -12.51 2.26
C LEU A 130 -8.30 -12.84 3.59
N ARG A 131 -8.51 -14.08 4.03
CA ARG A 131 -7.75 -14.70 5.10
C ARG A 131 -7.00 -15.89 4.52
N ARG A 132 -5.75 -16.08 4.93
CA ARG A 132 -4.95 -17.24 4.55
C ARG A 132 -5.56 -18.50 5.18
N CYS A 133 -6.02 -19.45 4.36
CA CYS A 133 -6.62 -20.70 4.81
C CYS A 133 -5.83 -21.94 4.39
N GLU A 134 -5.07 -21.86 3.29
CA GLU A 134 -4.31 -22.95 2.71
C GLU A 134 -3.03 -22.41 2.06
N GLU A 135 -2.01 -23.26 1.93
CA GLU A 135 -0.77 -22.95 1.24
C GLU A 135 -0.98 -22.94 -0.27
N GLY A 136 -0.42 -21.95 -0.97
CA GLY A 136 -0.53 -21.80 -2.42
C GLY A 136 -1.90 -21.32 -2.91
N GLY A 137 -2.79 -20.90 -2.00
CA GLY A 137 -4.10 -20.37 -2.33
C GLY A 137 -4.08 -18.93 -2.87
N MET A 138 -5.26 -18.31 -2.93
CA MET A 138 -5.42 -16.92 -3.40
C MET A 138 -4.58 -15.91 -2.61
N PHE A 139 -4.53 -16.06 -1.28
CA PHE A 139 -3.72 -15.17 -0.43
C PHE A 139 -2.24 -15.21 -0.84
N ASP A 140 -1.70 -16.42 -1.00
CA ASP A 140 -0.29 -16.63 -1.33
C ASP A 140 0.02 -16.09 -2.74
N THR A 141 -0.92 -16.23 -3.68
CA THR A 141 -0.82 -15.61 -5.02
C THR A 141 -0.65 -14.09 -4.94
N TYR A 142 -1.40 -13.41 -4.08
CA TYR A 142 -1.28 -11.96 -3.91
C TYR A 142 0.01 -11.57 -3.17
N THR A 143 0.49 -12.37 -2.22
CA THR A 143 1.80 -12.12 -1.58
C THR A 143 2.95 -12.31 -2.55
N ASP A 144 2.89 -13.31 -3.43
CA ASP A 144 3.91 -13.52 -4.47
C ASP A 144 3.92 -12.35 -5.46
N SER A 145 2.74 -11.84 -5.82
CA SER A 145 2.63 -10.63 -6.63
C SER A 145 3.22 -9.40 -5.92
N PHE A 146 2.99 -9.24 -4.62
CA PHE A 146 3.62 -8.17 -3.84
C PHE A 146 5.15 -8.28 -3.90
N ASP A 147 5.69 -9.47 -3.66
CA ASP A 147 7.14 -9.72 -3.63
C ASP A 147 7.78 -9.50 -5.02
N ALA A 148 7.07 -9.82 -6.11
CA ALA A 148 7.50 -9.49 -7.47
C ALA A 148 7.63 -7.97 -7.70
N VAL A 149 6.64 -7.18 -7.26
CA VAL A 149 6.71 -5.71 -7.35
C VAL A 149 7.82 -5.16 -6.46
N TRP A 150 7.97 -5.73 -5.25
CA TRP A 150 9.04 -5.40 -4.32
C TRP A 150 10.41 -5.56 -4.98
N GLY A 151 10.65 -6.68 -5.66
CA GLY A 151 11.91 -6.97 -6.34
C GLY A 151 12.31 -5.98 -7.44
N SER A 152 11.33 -5.34 -8.10
CA SER A 152 11.57 -4.34 -9.16
C SER A 152 11.50 -2.88 -8.69
N SER A 153 11.08 -2.64 -7.46
CA SER A 153 10.87 -1.30 -6.91
C SER A 153 12.18 -0.62 -6.51
N GLN A 154 12.17 0.70 -6.31
CA GLN A 154 13.34 1.48 -5.88
C GLN A 154 13.20 1.90 -4.40
N PRO A 155 14.27 1.81 -3.59
CA PRO A 155 14.24 2.33 -2.23
C PRO A 155 14.03 3.85 -2.21
N VAL A 156 13.31 4.33 -1.21
CA VAL A 156 13.28 5.76 -0.88
C VAL A 156 14.40 6.05 0.09
N GLU A 157 15.30 6.93 -0.30
CA GLU A 157 16.43 7.40 0.51
C GLU A 157 16.06 8.71 1.24
N GLU A 158 16.83 9.06 2.28
CA GLU A 158 16.66 10.29 3.08
C GLU A 158 16.80 11.56 2.23
#